data_AF-A0A6S6PUQ2-F1
#
_entry.id   AF-A0A6S6PUQ2-F1
#
_cell.length_a   1.000
_cell.length_b   1.000
_cell.length_c   1.000
_cell.angle_alpha   90.00
_cell.angle_beta   90.00
_cell.angle_gamma   90.00
#
_symmetry.space_group_name_H-M   'P 1'
#
loop_
_entity.id
_entity.type
_entity.pdbx_description
1 polymer ?
#
loop_
_entity_poly.entity_id
_entity_poly.type
_entity_poly.pdbx_seq_one_letter_code
_entity_poly.pdbx_strand_id
1 'polypeptide(L)'
;MCMTDTEELIDLLSDYFLQKNGNPVKEELLQYIEAINTFEDLIAVDRDPRHPLWRVVPQIAMHRFGLETFQKFEPNYAADKSFVFVHPAHRHIVGSLKNSLQERWIVGKEITRALTPELINSLYGGYRWHAPYAAGCSYLGYLGQPATILPLASCSHRALRELIAYKNASRTALSKKIIVPGECLDQTMDAVIQAFHCPDVIENSRQLLDLELIDINNIYNK
;
A
#
# COMPACT_ATOMS: atom_id res chain seq x y z
N MET A 1 16.00 -4.06 24.98
CA MET A 1 15.81 -5.44 24.47
C MET A 1 15.61 -5.34 22.98
N CYS A 2 16.22 -6.22 22.19
CA CYS A 2 15.93 -6.30 20.75
C CYS A 2 14.55 -6.96 20.61
N MET A 3 13.63 -6.35 19.85
CA MET A 3 12.34 -6.96 19.56
C MET A 3 12.53 -8.17 18.65
N THR A 4 11.74 -9.22 18.86
CA THR A 4 11.64 -10.33 17.93
C THR A 4 10.91 -9.91 16.66
N ASP A 5 11.14 -10.61 15.54
CA ASP A 5 10.46 -10.33 14.27
C ASP A 5 8.92 -10.37 14.40
N THR A 6 8.39 -11.23 15.28
CA THR A 6 6.96 -11.34 15.56
C THR A 6 6.43 -10.14 16.34
N GLU A 7 7.14 -9.70 17.38
CA GLU A 7 6.75 -8.51 18.16
C GLU A 7 6.71 -7.26 17.29
N GLU A 8 7.71 -7.10 16.41
CA GLU A 8 7.74 -5.96 15.49
C GLU A 8 6.57 -5.99 14.50
N LEU A 9 6.26 -7.16 13.93
CA LEU A 9 5.12 -7.30 13.03
C LEU A 9 3.81 -6.95 13.74
N ILE A 10 3.63 -7.42 14.98
CA ILE A 10 2.42 -7.14 15.76
C ILE A 10 2.30 -5.64 16.04
N ASP A 11 3.38 -4.96 16.40
CA ASP A 11 3.36 -3.52 16.66
C ASP A 11 3.00 -2.74 15.38
N LEU A 12 3.62 -3.08 14.25
CA LEU A 12 3.29 -2.47 12.94
C LEU A 12 1.82 -2.67 12.56
N LEU A 13 1.28 -3.88 12.74
CA LEU A 13 -0.11 -4.20 12.40
C LEU A 13 -1.11 -3.61 13.39
N SER A 14 -0.74 -3.50 14.67
CA SER A 14 -1.59 -2.86 15.69
C SER A 14 -1.88 -1.42 15.32
N ASP A 15 -0.86 -0.67 14.88
CA ASP A 15 -1.03 0.70 14.40
C ASP A 15 -1.97 0.80 13.19
N TYR A 16 -1.87 -0.16 12.25
CA TYR A 16 -2.78 -0.24 11.11
C TYR A 16 -4.23 -0.44 11.55
N PHE A 17 -4.49 -1.44 12.40
CA PHE A 17 -5.84 -1.80 12.82
C PHE A 17 -6.47 -0.76 13.74
N LEU A 18 -5.70 -0.11 14.62
CA LEU A 18 -6.18 1.01 15.44
C LEU A 18 -6.80 2.13 14.58
N GLN A 19 -6.25 2.38 13.39
CA GLN A 19 -6.76 3.37 12.45
C GLN A 19 -7.89 2.86 11.53
N LYS A 20 -8.16 1.55 11.51
CA LYS A 20 -9.17 0.88 10.65
C LYS A 20 -10.32 0.25 11.45
N ASN A 21 -10.71 0.88 12.57
CA ASN A 21 -11.77 0.47 13.51
C ASN A 21 -11.35 -0.53 14.62
N GLY A 22 -10.06 -0.60 14.94
CA GLY A 22 -9.55 -1.16 16.20
C GLY A 22 -9.49 -2.68 16.31
N ASN A 23 -9.91 -3.45 15.30
CA ASN A 23 -9.90 -4.91 15.32
C ASN A 23 -9.06 -5.51 14.18
N PRO A 24 -8.37 -6.63 14.41
CA PRO A 24 -8.19 -7.32 15.69
C PRO A 24 -7.32 -6.51 16.68
N VAL A 25 -7.54 -6.70 17.98
CA VAL A 25 -6.70 -6.09 19.04
C VAL A 25 -5.36 -6.82 19.18
N LYS A 26 -4.40 -6.26 19.91
CA LYS A 26 -3.01 -6.75 19.98
C LYS A 26 -2.91 -8.22 20.40
N GLU A 27 -3.72 -8.66 21.37
CA GLU A 27 -3.73 -10.04 21.87
C GLU A 27 -4.24 -11.03 20.81
N GLU A 28 -5.27 -10.65 20.05
CA GLU A 28 -5.80 -11.44 18.95
C GLU A 28 -4.82 -11.48 17.77
N LEU A 29 -4.18 -10.35 17.47
CA LEU A 29 -3.11 -10.25 16.48
C LEU A 29 -1.98 -11.23 16.76
N LEU A 30 -1.52 -11.30 18.02
CA LEU A 30 -0.49 -12.25 18.42
C LEU A 30 -0.90 -13.70 18.06
N GLN A 31 -2.10 -14.11 18.44
CA GLN A 31 -2.60 -15.47 18.16
C GLN A 31 -2.68 -15.76 16.66
N TYR A 32 -3.24 -14.84 15.87
CA TYR A 32 -3.34 -15.03 14.43
C TYR A 32 -1.97 -15.07 13.75
N ILE A 33 -1.04 -14.22 14.19
CA ILE A 33 0.30 -14.13 13.61
C ILE A 33 1.15 -15.35 14.00
N GLU A 34 1.07 -15.85 15.24
CA GLU A 34 1.73 -17.10 15.66
C GLU A 34 1.22 -18.34 14.90
N ALA A 35 -0.01 -18.31 14.40
CA ALA A 35 -0.55 -19.39 13.58
C ALA A 35 0.04 -19.46 12.16
N ILE A 36 0.69 -18.40 11.66
CA ILE A 36 1.24 -18.33 10.29
C ILE A 36 2.72 -18.72 10.27
N ASN A 37 3.02 -20.02 10.25
CA ASN A 37 4.40 -20.52 10.32
C ASN A 37 5.00 -20.80 8.93
N THR A 38 4.14 -21.05 7.94
CA THR A 38 4.51 -21.40 6.58
C THR A 38 3.87 -20.47 5.57
N PHE A 39 4.36 -20.52 4.33
CA PHE A 39 3.76 -19.76 3.24
C PHE A 39 2.34 -20.25 2.94
N GLU A 40 2.09 -21.56 3.08
CA GLU A 40 0.78 -22.18 2.92
C GLU A 40 -0.25 -21.65 3.93
N ASP A 41 0.17 -21.36 5.16
CA ASP A 41 -0.69 -20.74 6.18
C ASP A 41 -1.13 -19.33 5.75
N LEU A 42 -0.20 -18.55 5.17
CA LEU A 42 -0.52 -17.22 4.65
C LEU A 42 -1.46 -17.30 3.43
N ILE A 43 -1.30 -18.30 2.58
CA ILE A 43 -2.23 -18.57 1.47
C ILE A 43 -3.62 -18.94 2.00
N ALA A 44 -3.71 -19.68 3.11
CA ALA A 44 -4.99 -19.99 3.74
C ALA A 44 -5.71 -18.71 4.21
N VAL A 45 -4.98 -17.74 4.77
CA VAL A 45 -5.53 -16.41 5.09
C VAL A 45 -6.01 -15.68 3.84
N ASP A 46 -5.21 -15.66 2.76
CA ASP A 46 -5.56 -14.96 1.51
C ASP A 46 -6.81 -15.53 0.81
N ARG A 47 -7.13 -16.81 1.03
CA ARG A 47 -8.32 -17.49 0.49
C ARG A 47 -9.64 -17.08 1.13
N ASP A 48 -9.62 -16.44 2.30
CA ASP A 48 -10.82 -15.94 2.95
C ASP A 48 -10.77 -14.41 3.09
N PRO A 49 -11.50 -13.64 2.26
CA PRO A 49 -11.51 -12.18 2.31
C PRO A 49 -12.15 -11.62 3.60
N ARG A 50 -12.78 -12.49 4.40
CA ARG A 50 -13.33 -12.16 5.72
C ARG A 50 -12.36 -12.47 6.86
N HIS A 51 -11.23 -13.13 6.58
CA HIS A 51 -10.23 -13.39 7.61
C HIS A 51 -9.72 -12.04 8.16
N PRO A 52 -9.57 -11.86 9.49
CA PRO A 52 -9.18 -10.59 10.09
C PRO A 52 -7.86 -10.03 9.54
N LEU A 53 -6.90 -10.91 9.26
CA LEU A 53 -5.60 -10.56 8.67
C LEU A 53 -5.61 -10.40 7.15
N TRP A 54 -6.73 -10.64 6.45
CA TRP A 54 -6.74 -10.66 4.98
C TRP A 54 -6.21 -9.37 4.38
N ARG A 55 -6.56 -8.21 4.96
CA ARG A 55 -6.13 -6.88 4.51
C ARG A 55 -4.63 -6.67 4.59
N VAL A 56 -3.96 -7.35 5.52
CA VAL A 56 -2.54 -7.15 5.85
C VAL A 56 -1.64 -8.32 5.42
N VAL A 57 -2.16 -9.25 4.60
CA VAL A 57 -1.38 -10.31 3.95
C VAL A 57 -0.11 -9.76 3.25
N PRO A 58 -0.12 -8.61 2.53
CA PRO A 58 1.09 -8.01 1.95
C PRO A 58 2.20 -7.75 2.98
N GLN A 59 1.85 -7.19 4.12
CA GLN A 59 2.75 -6.84 5.21
C GLN A 59 3.35 -8.11 5.83
N ILE A 60 2.52 -9.12 6.07
CA ILE A 60 2.97 -10.42 6.60
C ILE A 60 3.88 -11.12 5.58
N ALA A 61 3.51 -11.13 4.30
CA ALA A 61 4.29 -11.72 3.21
C ALA A 61 5.69 -11.13 3.17
N MET A 62 5.78 -9.79 3.18
CA MET A 62 7.06 -9.09 3.09
C MET A 62 7.90 -9.25 4.37
N HIS A 63 7.28 -9.16 5.54
CA HIS A 63 7.99 -9.17 6.82
C HIS A 63 8.49 -10.56 7.20
N ARG A 64 7.65 -11.60 7.07
CA ARG A 64 8.03 -12.97 7.46
C ARG A 64 8.72 -13.77 6.37
N PHE A 65 8.34 -13.56 5.11
CA PHE A 65 8.80 -14.39 3.99
C PHE A 65 9.65 -13.63 2.97
N GLY A 66 9.88 -12.34 3.19
CA GLY A 66 10.79 -11.50 2.42
C GLY A 66 10.20 -10.97 1.10
N LEU A 67 10.99 -10.09 0.47
CA LEU A 67 10.60 -9.38 -0.75
C LEU A 67 10.32 -10.30 -1.93
N GLU A 68 11.07 -11.38 -2.09
CA GLU A 68 10.87 -12.33 -3.20
C GLU A 68 9.49 -12.98 -3.12
N THR A 69 9.09 -13.42 -1.93
CA THR A 69 7.76 -14.00 -1.68
C THR A 69 6.68 -12.96 -1.94
N PHE A 70 6.85 -11.75 -1.41
CA PHE A 70 5.93 -10.63 -1.66
C PHE A 70 5.71 -10.36 -3.16
N GLN A 71 6.79 -10.29 -3.95
CA GLN A 71 6.73 -9.99 -5.38
C GLN A 71 6.12 -11.11 -6.22
N LYS A 72 6.32 -12.37 -5.79
CA LYS A 72 5.80 -13.56 -6.48
C LYS A 72 4.41 -13.98 -6.01
N PHE A 73 3.87 -13.35 -4.97
CA PHE A 73 2.60 -13.72 -4.40
C PHE A 73 1.46 -13.54 -5.40
N GLU A 74 0.69 -14.60 -5.60
CA GLU A 74 -0.48 -14.60 -6.45
C GLU A 74 -1.74 -14.57 -5.60
N PRO A 75 -2.43 -13.42 -5.47
CA PRO A 75 -3.63 -13.33 -4.65
C PRO A 75 -4.76 -14.15 -5.27
N ASN A 76 -5.51 -14.86 -4.42
CA ASN A 76 -6.69 -15.63 -4.79
C ASN A 76 -7.81 -14.70 -5.29
N TYR A 77 -7.88 -13.49 -4.75
CA TYR A 77 -8.88 -12.49 -5.16
C TYR A 77 -8.27 -11.32 -5.92
N ALA A 78 -8.83 -11.02 -7.09
CA ALA A 78 -8.41 -9.91 -7.92
C ALA A 78 -9.58 -8.98 -8.24
N ALA A 79 -9.27 -7.68 -8.32
CA ALA A 79 -10.12 -6.68 -8.95
C ALA A 79 -9.69 -6.47 -10.40
N ASP A 80 -10.64 -6.09 -11.25
CA ASP A 80 -10.41 -5.71 -12.66
C ASP A 80 -10.01 -4.24 -12.82
N LYS A 81 -9.57 -3.59 -11.73
CA LYS A 81 -9.20 -2.18 -11.66
C LYS A 81 -7.89 -2.03 -10.92
N SER A 82 -7.30 -0.85 -11.04
CA SER A 82 -6.16 -0.42 -10.23
C SER A 82 -6.19 1.10 -10.08
N PHE A 83 -5.14 1.68 -9.52
CA PHE A 83 -5.02 3.11 -9.37
C PHE A 83 -3.56 3.54 -9.34
N VAL A 84 -3.34 4.82 -9.61
CA VAL A 84 -2.09 5.51 -9.33
C VAL A 84 -2.38 6.63 -8.34
N PHE A 85 -1.59 6.71 -7.28
CA PHE A 85 -1.63 7.77 -6.28
C PHE A 85 -0.46 8.73 -6.49
N VAL A 86 -0.75 10.03 -6.57
CA VAL A 86 0.24 11.11 -6.69
C VAL A 86 0.20 11.97 -5.44
N HIS A 87 1.33 12.03 -4.76
CA HIS A 87 1.49 12.82 -3.54
C HIS A 87 1.40 14.33 -3.84
N PRO A 88 0.87 15.19 -2.95
CA PRO A 88 0.72 16.64 -3.19
C PRO A 88 1.99 17.35 -3.65
N ALA A 89 3.15 16.97 -3.09
CA ALA A 89 4.46 17.48 -3.50
C ALA A 89 4.76 17.30 -5.01
N HIS A 90 4.16 16.28 -5.62
CA HIS A 90 4.40 15.88 -7.00
C HIS A 90 3.21 16.20 -7.92
N ARG A 91 2.25 17.03 -7.48
CA ARG A 91 1.06 17.40 -8.27
C ARG A 91 1.36 17.90 -9.69
N HIS A 92 2.53 18.48 -9.89
CA HIS A 92 2.96 19.01 -11.19
C HIS A 92 3.12 17.92 -12.26
N ILE A 93 3.29 16.64 -11.88
CA ILE A 93 3.42 15.53 -12.84
C ILE A 93 2.07 14.94 -13.29
N VAL A 94 0.95 15.31 -12.66
CA VAL A 94 -0.35 14.63 -12.88
C VAL A 94 -0.74 14.61 -14.36
N GLY A 95 -0.58 15.74 -15.06
CA GLY A 95 -0.92 15.84 -16.49
C GLY A 95 -0.05 14.94 -17.37
N SER A 96 1.27 14.97 -17.20
CA SER A 96 2.20 14.15 -17.99
C SER A 96 2.05 12.65 -17.69
N LEU A 97 1.89 12.31 -16.41
CA LEU A 97 1.64 10.95 -15.97
C LEU A 97 0.33 10.41 -16.53
N LYS A 98 -0.76 11.18 -16.45
CA LYS A 98 -2.06 10.81 -17.02
C LYS A 98 -1.97 10.54 -18.53
N ASN A 99 -1.34 11.44 -19.29
CA ASN A 99 -1.16 11.27 -20.73
C ASN A 99 -0.38 9.99 -21.04
N SER A 100 0.72 9.73 -20.32
CA SER A 100 1.51 8.52 -20.51
C SER A 100 0.76 7.24 -20.14
N LEU A 101 -0.07 7.28 -19.09
CA LEU A 101 -0.91 6.13 -18.71
C LEU A 101 -2.01 5.86 -19.75
N GLN A 102 -2.57 6.90 -20.37
CA GLN A 102 -3.64 6.75 -21.38
C GLN A 102 -3.19 6.02 -22.66
N GLU A 103 -1.88 5.90 -22.89
CA GLU A 103 -1.34 5.09 -24.00
C GLU A 103 -1.60 3.58 -23.81
N ARG A 104 -1.87 3.12 -22.58
CA ARG A 104 -1.94 1.69 -22.22
C ARG A 104 -3.13 1.30 -21.34
N TRP A 105 -3.71 2.25 -20.61
CA TRP A 105 -4.82 2.03 -19.67
C TRP A 105 -5.98 3.00 -19.93
N ILE A 106 -7.21 2.59 -19.60
CA ILE A 106 -8.33 3.53 -19.52
C ILE A 106 -8.22 4.25 -18.18
N VAL A 107 -7.76 5.49 -18.23
CA VAL A 107 -7.67 6.35 -17.05
C VAL A 107 -9.04 6.98 -16.78
N GLY A 108 -9.59 6.68 -15.60
CA GLY A 108 -10.87 7.21 -15.15
C GLY A 108 -10.82 8.70 -14.78
N LYS A 109 -11.95 9.19 -14.25
CA LYS A 109 -12.01 10.56 -13.72
C LYS A 109 -11.04 10.69 -12.54
N GLU A 110 -10.26 11.77 -12.54
CA GLU A 110 -9.37 12.13 -11.44
C GLU A 110 -10.16 12.30 -10.14
N ILE A 111 -9.61 11.76 -9.05
CA ILE A 111 -10.16 11.88 -7.70
C ILE A 111 -9.16 12.67 -6.87
N THR A 112 -9.63 13.75 -6.24
CA THR A 112 -8.84 14.53 -5.29
C THR A 112 -9.26 14.17 -3.86
N ARG A 113 -8.29 13.86 -3.01
CA ARG A 113 -8.51 13.62 -1.57
C ARG A 113 -7.50 14.37 -0.73
N ALA A 114 -7.88 14.81 0.46
CA ALA A 114 -6.91 15.35 1.41
C ALA A 114 -5.94 14.25 1.85
N LEU A 115 -4.64 14.58 1.95
CA LEU A 115 -3.64 13.66 2.49
C LEU A 115 -3.79 13.56 4.01
N THR A 116 -4.55 12.58 4.47
CA THR A 116 -4.78 12.31 5.90
C THR A 116 -3.93 11.14 6.40
N PRO A 117 -3.73 11.01 7.73
CA PRO A 117 -3.14 9.80 8.30
C PRO A 117 -3.86 8.52 7.84
N GLU A 118 -5.19 8.55 7.77
CA GLU A 118 -5.98 7.41 7.29
C GLU A 118 -5.68 7.06 5.82
N LEU A 119 -5.55 8.06 4.94
CA LEU A 119 -5.19 7.83 3.54
C LEU A 119 -3.78 7.23 3.41
N ILE A 120 -2.83 7.72 4.22
CA ILE A 120 -1.47 7.18 4.29
C ILE A 120 -1.50 5.73 4.78
N ASN A 121 -2.31 5.43 5.81
CA ASN A 121 -2.47 4.10 6.36
C ASN A 121 -3.10 3.12 5.35
N SER A 122 -4.07 3.56 4.53
CA SER A 122 -4.61 2.76 3.42
C SER A 122 -3.56 2.35 2.37
N LEU A 123 -2.48 3.12 2.23
CA LEU A 123 -1.43 2.86 1.24
C LEU A 123 -0.26 2.09 1.82
N TYR A 124 0.16 2.43 3.04
CA TYR A 124 1.43 1.98 3.60
C TYR A 124 1.33 1.40 5.01
N GLY A 125 0.15 1.39 5.63
CA GLY A 125 -0.02 0.91 6.99
C GLY A 125 0.46 -0.53 7.18
N GLY A 126 1.07 -0.80 8.34
CA GLY A 126 1.67 -2.09 8.67
C GLY A 126 3.02 -2.37 8.00
N TYR A 127 3.57 -1.44 7.21
CA TYR A 127 4.97 -1.51 6.76
C TYR A 127 5.90 -0.66 7.63
N ARG A 128 7.18 -1.06 7.75
CA ARG A 128 8.22 -0.33 8.50
C ARG A 128 8.39 1.14 8.08
N TRP A 129 8.15 1.45 6.81
CA TRP A 129 8.28 2.83 6.29
C TRP A 129 7.03 3.69 6.50
N HIS A 130 5.94 3.15 7.06
CA HIS A 130 4.70 3.89 7.30
C HIS A 130 4.91 5.10 8.20
N ALA A 131 5.44 4.89 9.40
CA ALA A 131 5.65 5.95 10.39
C ALA A 131 6.65 7.02 9.88
N PRO A 132 7.82 6.66 9.30
CA PRO A 132 8.70 7.62 8.63
C PRO A 132 7.98 8.42 7.54
N TYR A 133 7.22 7.78 6.66
CA TYR A 133 6.50 8.46 5.60
C TYR A 133 5.48 9.47 6.15
N ALA A 134 4.68 9.07 7.14
CA ALA A 134 3.70 9.94 7.78
C ALA A 134 4.37 11.13 8.50
N ALA A 135 5.46 10.88 9.23
CA ALA A 135 6.25 11.92 9.89
C ALA A 135 6.84 12.92 8.88
N GLY A 136 7.39 12.42 7.76
CA GLY A 136 7.89 13.27 6.68
C GLY A 136 6.80 14.12 6.02
N CYS A 137 5.60 13.56 5.83
CA CYS A 137 4.44 14.32 5.31
C CYS A 137 4.02 15.43 6.28
N SER A 138 4.04 15.16 7.59
CA SER A 138 3.76 16.16 8.62
C SER A 138 4.82 17.26 8.64
N TYR A 139 6.10 16.88 8.71
CA TYR A 139 7.24 17.79 8.77
C TYR A 139 7.28 18.77 7.60
N LEU A 140 6.97 18.30 6.39
CA LEU A 140 6.94 19.13 5.18
C LEU A 140 5.63 19.92 4.99
N GLY A 141 4.65 19.78 5.90
CA GLY A 141 3.37 20.49 5.83
C GLY A 141 2.41 19.98 4.75
N TYR A 142 2.48 18.70 4.37
CA TYR A 142 1.61 18.10 3.35
C TYR A 142 0.33 17.48 3.89
N LEU A 143 0.20 17.27 5.20
CA LEU A 143 -1.05 16.77 5.77
C LEU A 143 -2.20 17.75 5.49
N GLY A 144 -3.34 17.21 5.07
CA GLY A 144 -4.51 17.98 4.64
C GLY A 144 -4.43 18.55 3.21
N GLN A 145 -3.26 18.52 2.56
CA GLN A 145 -3.11 19.00 1.17
C GLN A 145 -3.77 18.04 0.17
N PRO A 146 -4.25 18.53 -0.98
CA PRO A 146 -4.91 17.70 -1.99
C PRO A 146 -3.91 16.76 -2.68
N ALA A 147 -4.09 15.46 -2.45
CA ALA A 147 -3.46 14.37 -3.19
C ALA A 147 -4.36 13.94 -4.35
N THR A 148 -3.76 13.35 -5.38
CA THR A 148 -4.46 12.92 -6.59
C THR A 148 -4.46 11.41 -6.71
N ILE A 149 -5.62 10.83 -7.03
CA ILE A 149 -5.76 9.43 -7.40
C ILE A 149 -6.25 9.39 -8.84
N LEU A 150 -5.56 8.61 -9.67
CA LEU A 150 -5.92 8.30 -11.05
C LEU A 150 -6.43 6.85 -11.10
N PRO A 151 -7.75 6.62 -11.11
CA PRO A 151 -8.30 5.28 -11.25
C PRO A 151 -7.98 4.70 -12.63
N LEU A 152 -7.67 3.41 -12.68
CA LEU A 152 -7.36 2.68 -13.90
C LEU A 152 -8.36 1.53 -14.08
N ALA A 153 -8.96 1.45 -15.26
CA ALA A 153 -9.82 0.35 -15.69
C ALA A 153 -9.48 -0.04 -17.14
N SER A 154 -9.89 -1.20 -17.65
CA SER A 154 -9.83 -2.48 -16.95
C SER A 154 -8.35 -2.86 -16.75
N CYS A 155 -7.97 -3.33 -15.57
CA CYS A 155 -6.60 -3.72 -15.23
C CYS A 155 -6.55 -5.23 -14.99
N SER A 156 -6.18 -5.98 -16.04
CA SER A 156 -5.89 -7.41 -15.87
C SER A 156 -4.63 -7.63 -15.03
N HIS A 157 -4.42 -8.86 -14.55
CA HIS A 157 -3.20 -9.23 -13.82
C HIS A 157 -1.92 -8.89 -14.59
N ARG A 158 -1.94 -9.13 -15.92
CA ARG A 158 -0.84 -8.75 -16.81
C ARG A 158 -0.66 -7.22 -16.85
N ALA A 159 -1.75 -6.48 -17.03
CA ALA A 159 -1.71 -5.02 -17.08
C ALA A 159 -1.21 -4.40 -15.77
N LEU A 160 -1.50 -5.02 -14.62
CA LEU A 160 -0.98 -4.60 -13.32
C LEU A 160 0.53 -4.81 -13.21
N ARG A 161 1.05 -5.97 -13.65
CA ARG A 161 2.51 -6.19 -13.73
C ARG A 161 3.20 -5.19 -14.66
N GLU A 162 2.58 -4.87 -15.78
CA GLU A 162 3.06 -3.83 -16.71
C GLU A 162 3.05 -2.43 -16.05
N LEU A 163 2.05 -2.13 -15.21
CA LEU A 163 1.99 -0.87 -14.43
C LEU A 163 3.11 -0.79 -13.39
N ILE A 164 3.40 -1.89 -12.68
CA ILE A 164 4.52 -1.97 -11.72
C ILE A 164 5.86 -1.77 -12.45
N ALA A 165 6.04 -2.42 -13.61
CA ALA A 165 7.24 -2.23 -14.43
C ALA A 165 7.37 -0.77 -14.90
N TYR A 166 6.26 -0.16 -15.34
CA TYR A 166 6.20 1.26 -15.69
C TYR A 166 6.60 2.15 -14.51
N LYS A 167 6.01 1.94 -13.31
CA LYS A 167 6.35 2.66 -12.06
C LYS A 167 7.86 2.66 -11.82
N ASN A 168 8.46 1.48 -11.86
CA ASN A 168 9.87 1.30 -11.53
C ASN A 168 10.80 1.97 -12.57
N ALA A 169 10.40 2.00 -13.84
CA ALA A 169 11.17 2.64 -14.91
C ALA A 169 11.01 4.17 -14.96
N SER A 170 9.82 4.71 -14.62
CA SER A 170 9.49 6.11 -14.90
C SER A 170 9.52 7.04 -13.69
N ARG A 171 9.38 6.54 -12.45
CA ARG A 171 9.15 7.42 -11.28
C ARG A 171 10.22 8.50 -11.12
N THR A 172 11.49 8.12 -11.26
CA THR A 172 12.64 9.02 -11.05
C THR A 172 12.79 10.00 -12.21
N ALA A 173 12.37 9.61 -13.41
CA ALA A 173 12.42 10.47 -14.59
C ALA A 173 11.32 11.54 -14.56
N LEU A 174 10.15 11.23 -14.00
CA LEU A 174 9.03 12.17 -13.87
C LEU A 174 9.25 13.20 -12.76
N SER A 175 9.75 12.77 -11.60
CA SER A 175 10.15 13.69 -10.54
C SER A 175 11.16 13.06 -9.59
N LYS A 176 12.03 13.89 -9.01
CA LYS A 176 12.99 13.41 -8.00
C LYS A 176 12.25 13.06 -6.72
N LYS A 177 12.56 11.91 -6.13
CA LYS A 177 12.08 11.57 -4.79
C LYS A 177 12.52 12.62 -3.77
N ILE A 178 11.67 12.91 -2.80
CA ILE A 178 12.00 13.73 -1.64
C ILE A 178 12.43 12.78 -0.53
N ILE A 179 13.54 13.11 0.13
CA ILE A 179 14.07 12.36 1.28
C ILE A 179 14.16 13.33 2.44
N VAL A 180 13.55 12.97 3.57
CA VAL A 180 13.75 13.65 4.85
C VAL A 180 14.49 12.68 5.77
N PRO A 181 15.70 13.04 6.26
CA PRO A 181 16.46 12.16 7.14
C PRO A 181 15.67 11.73 8.36
N GLY A 182 15.77 10.46 8.75
CA GLY A 182 15.07 9.92 9.93
C GLY A 182 15.40 10.68 11.22
N GLU A 183 16.64 11.15 11.35
CA GLU A 183 17.13 11.98 12.47
C GLU A 183 16.33 13.29 12.62
N CYS A 184 15.83 13.87 11.52
CA CYS A 184 15.01 15.08 11.57
C CYS A 184 13.57 14.82 12.03
N LEU A 185 13.17 13.54 12.10
CA LEU A 185 11.80 13.09 12.33
C LEU A 185 11.65 12.26 13.62
N ASP A 186 12.74 12.06 14.36
CA ASP A 186 12.84 11.09 15.45
C ASP A 186 12.43 9.67 15.00
N GLN A 187 12.89 9.28 13.80
CA GLN A 187 12.62 7.97 13.18
C GLN A 187 13.91 7.21 12.90
N THR A 188 13.81 5.87 12.91
CA THR A 188 14.95 4.99 12.58
C THR A 188 15.26 4.93 11.09
N MET A 189 14.37 5.43 10.24
CA MET A 189 14.48 5.41 8.79
C MET A 189 14.09 6.75 8.19
N ASP A 190 14.64 7.05 7.01
CA ASP A 190 14.27 8.24 6.26
C ASP A 190 12.84 8.15 5.74
N ALA A 191 12.16 9.30 5.72
CA ALA A 191 10.92 9.44 4.96
C ALA A 191 11.25 9.56 3.48
N VAL A 192 10.68 8.68 2.66
CA VAL A 192 10.89 8.69 1.19
C VAL A 192 9.56 8.94 0.48
N ILE A 193 9.41 10.12 -0.12
CA ILE A 193 8.22 10.50 -0.88
C ILE A 193 8.53 10.39 -2.38
N GLN A 194 8.04 9.30 -2.98
CA GLN A 194 8.15 9.04 -4.41
C GLN A 194 7.20 9.92 -5.23
N ALA A 195 7.52 10.09 -6.52
CA ALA A 195 6.71 10.83 -7.49
C ALA A 195 5.24 10.36 -7.51
N PHE A 196 5.04 9.04 -7.56
CA PHE A 196 3.73 8.40 -7.48
C PHE A 196 3.86 6.96 -6.94
N HIS A 197 2.73 6.39 -6.55
CA HIS A 197 2.56 5.01 -6.09
C HIS A 197 1.56 4.28 -7.00
N CYS A 198 1.81 2.99 -7.21
CA CYS A 198 0.80 2.05 -7.67
C CYS A 198 0.97 0.77 -6.84
N PRO A 199 -0.14 0.08 -6.51
CA PRO A 199 -0.07 -1.13 -5.71
C PRO A 199 0.72 -2.22 -6.42
N ASP A 200 1.41 -3.03 -5.64
CA ASP A 200 1.89 -4.33 -6.11
C ASP A 200 0.73 -5.32 -6.26
N VAL A 201 0.99 -6.45 -6.92
CA VAL A 201 -0.04 -7.45 -7.27
C VAL A 201 -0.86 -7.89 -6.05
N ILE A 202 -0.18 -8.23 -4.96
CA ILE A 202 -0.79 -8.68 -3.71
C ILE A 202 -1.58 -7.58 -2.99
N GLU A 203 -1.23 -6.31 -3.22
CA GLU A 203 -1.83 -5.15 -2.55
C GLU A 203 -3.10 -4.65 -3.25
N ASN A 204 -3.17 -4.79 -4.57
CA ASN A 204 -4.10 -4.03 -5.42
C ASN A 204 -5.56 -4.07 -4.95
N SER A 205 -6.15 -5.26 -4.81
CA SER A 205 -7.54 -5.41 -4.37
C SER A 205 -7.78 -4.80 -2.99
N ARG A 206 -6.82 -4.94 -2.07
CA ARG A 206 -6.91 -4.48 -0.67
C ARG A 206 -6.85 -2.97 -0.59
N GLN A 207 -5.88 -2.36 -1.28
CA GLN A 207 -5.75 -0.90 -1.31
C GLN A 207 -6.94 -0.26 -2.06
N LEU A 208 -7.45 -0.87 -3.13
CA LEU A 208 -8.65 -0.37 -3.80
C LEU A 208 -9.86 -0.34 -2.85
N LEU A 209 -10.04 -1.38 -2.04
CA LEU A 209 -11.11 -1.44 -1.04
C LEU A 209 -10.86 -0.43 0.10
N ASP A 210 -9.64 -0.33 0.62
CA ASP A 210 -9.25 0.63 1.68
C ASP A 210 -9.35 2.10 1.22
N LEU A 211 -9.32 2.32 -0.09
CA LEU A 211 -9.54 3.61 -0.73
C LEU A 211 -10.99 3.79 -1.21
N GLU A 212 -11.89 2.83 -0.98
CA GLU A 212 -13.29 2.90 -1.44
C GLU A 212 -13.41 3.14 -2.96
N LEU A 213 -12.47 2.61 -3.73
CA LEU A 213 -12.46 2.69 -5.20
C LEU A 213 -13.21 1.51 -5.83
N ILE A 214 -13.43 0.45 -5.05
CA ILE A 214 -14.25 -0.72 -5.35
C ILE A 214 -15.00 -1.17 -4.10
N ASP A 215 -16.02 -2.00 -4.29
CA ASP A 215 -16.73 -2.72 -3.25
C ASP A 215 -16.18 -4.16 -3.10
N ILE A 216 -16.40 -4.80 -1.95
CA ILE A 216 -15.98 -6.20 -1.72
C ILE A 216 -16.65 -7.17 -2.71
N ASN A 217 -17.81 -6.82 -3.26
CA ASN A 217 -18.48 -7.60 -4.30
C ASN A 217 -17.78 -7.48 -5.68
N ASN A 218 -16.83 -6.56 -5.84
CA ASN A 218 -16.05 -6.41 -7.07
C ASN A 218 -14.76 -7.24 -7.08
N ILE A 219 -14.41 -7.91 -5.98
CA ILE A 219 -13.31 -8.87 -5.98
C ILE A 219 -13.87 -10.27 -6.30
N TYR A 220 -13.22 -10.96 -7.22
CA TYR A 220 -13.59 -12.31 -7.62
C TYR A 220 -12.43 -13.26 -7.40
N ASN A 221 -12.76 -14.53 -7.15
CA ASN A 221 -11.77 -15.59 -7.11
C ASN A 221 -11.19 -15.78 -8.53
N LYS A 222 -9.88 -15.94 -8.63
CA LYS A 222 -9.17 -16.15 -9.90
C LYS A 222 -9.46 -17.51 -10.52
#